data_AF-A0A401YX28-F1
#
_entry.id   AF-A0A401YX28-F1
#
_cell.length_a   1.000
_cell.length_b   1.000
_cell.length_c   1.000
_cell.angle_alpha   90.00
_cell.angle_beta   90.00
_cell.angle_gamma   90.00
#
_symmetry.space_group_name_H-M   'P 1'
#
loop_
_entity.id
_entity.type
_entity.pdbx_description
1 polymer ?
#
loop_
_entity_poly.entity_id
_entity_poly.type
_entity_poly.pdbx_seq_one_letter_code
_entity_poly.pdbx_strand_id
1 'polypeptide(L)'
;MDEITLEDVLDLTLGAGVLATGGGGEPFVPRLMVEEALRRHGPVPVVRPGELDPEGLLLPLAVFGAPTAFAEKFFNGSEALIALRALERQLGRKGVGVMPVEVGGGSTLLPVAAAAELGLPIVDADTMRRAFPRGELTQFNLAGIPASPIVLVDPAGNTVVVQATDNVMAERLARAATTEMGMIAVGALYPVTARQADEFAIHGSLTYCVEIGRRIRAIQDGEPDAYRISWISPTAASCSPARSWTSTAGRRAAGHAARSPSRTWTTRTEHCGSTSRTRT
;
A
#
# COMPACT_ATOMS: atom_id res chain seq x y z
N MET A 1 7.37 -5.85 15.66
CA MET A 1 8.48 -6.11 14.73
C MET A 1 9.28 -4.84 14.75
N ASP A 2 10.50 -4.91 15.27
CA ASP A 2 11.25 -3.72 15.67
C ASP A 2 12.30 -3.35 14.61
N GLU A 3 12.65 -4.31 13.75
CA GLU A 3 13.49 -4.11 12.57
C GLU A 3 13.10 -5.10 11.47
N ILE A 4 13.50 -4.81 10.22
CA ILE A 4 13.46 -5.74 9.09
C ILE A 4 14.87 -6.25 8.86
N THR A 5 15.04 -7.55 8.95
CA THR A 5 16.29 -8.28 8.73
C THR A 5 16.25 -9.09 7.43
N LEU A 6 17.36 -9.73 7.06
CA LEU A 6 17.42 -10.63 5.91
C LEU A 6 16.44 -11.81 6.01
N GLU A 7 16.13 -12.28 7.21
CA GLU A 7 15.23 -13.42 7.44
C GLU A 7 13.77 -13.07 7.14
N ASP A 8 13.41 -11.79 7.34
CA ASP A 8 12.08 -11.26 7.12
C ASP A 8 11.78 -11.01 5.64
N VAL A 9 12.80 -10.87 4.79
CA VAL A 9 12.64 -10.44 3.39
C VAL A 9 11.75 -11.37 2.59
N LEU A 10 11.87 -12.69 2.80
CA LEU A 10 11.03 -13.67 2.11
C LEU A 10 9.56 -13.55 2.55
N ASP A 11 9.32 -13.37 3.85
CA ASP A 11 7.96 -13.19 4.38
C ASP A 11 7.36 -11.88 3.88
N LEU A 12 8.12 -10.79 3.95
CA LEU A 12 7.69 -9.50 3.41
C LEU A 12 7.34 -9.62 1.92
N THR A 13 8.14 -10.34 1.15
CA THR A 13 7.91 -10.58 -0.30
C THR A 13 6.62 -11.37 -0.55
N LEU A 14 6.40 -12.46 0.18
CA LEU A 14 5.20 -13.29 0.04
C LEU A 14 3.94 -12.52 0.45
N GLY A 15 3.99 -11.79 1.56
CA GLY A 15 2.91 -10.92 2.02
C GLY A 15 2.58 -9.82 1.01
N ALA A 16 3.59 -9.15 0.49
CA ALA A 16 3.43 -8.07 -0.48
C ALA A 16 2.83 -8.61 -1.79
N GLY A 17 3.19 -9.83 -2.20
CA GLY A 17 2.59 -10.51 -3.34
C GLY A 17 1.09 -10.77 -3.18
N VAL A 18 0.62 -11.09 -1.97
CA VAL A 18 -0.82 -11.24 -1.69
C VAL A 18 -1.53 -9.88 -1.66
N LEU A 19 -0.95 -8.89 -0.98
CA LEU A 19 -1.54 -7.57 -0.80
C LEU A 19 -1.49 -6.69 -2.06
N ALA A 20 -0.65 -7.06 -3.03
CA ALA A 20 -0.59 -6.47 -4.36
C ALA A 20 -1.93 -6.54 -5.11
N THR A 21 -2.76 -7.56 -4.89
CA THR A 21 -4.05 -7.74 -5.58
C THR A 21 -3.97 -7.67 -7.11
N GLY A 22 -2.84 -8.08 -7.69
CA GLY A 22 -2.54 -8.00 -9.12
C GLY A 22 -1.85 -6.71 -9.59
N GLY A 23 -1.56 -5.77 -8.68
CA GLY A 23 -0.83 -4.51 -8.92
C GLY A 23 0.45 -4.39 -8.07
N GLY A 24 0.92 -3.16 -7.79
CA GLY A 24 2.02 -2.90 -6.84
C GLY A 24 3.43 -3.32 -7.28
N GLY A 25 3.61 -3.80 -8.51
CA GLY A 25 4.90 -4.21 -9.07
C GLY A 25 5.29 -5.66 -8.77
N GLU A 26 6.09 -6.25 -9.66
CA GLU A 26 6.65 -7.60 -9.49
C GLU A 26 7.69 -7.58 -8.35
N PRO A 27 7.67 -8.57 -7.41
CA PRO A 27 8.49 -8.49 -6.21
C PRO A 27 9.90 -9.08 -6.32
N PHE A 28 10.23 -9.90 -7.33
CA PHE A 28 11.52 -10.61 -7.42
C PHE A 28 12.72 -9.67 -7.48
N VAL A 29 12.74 -8.69 -8.39
CA VAL A 29 13.88 -7.76 -8.47
C VAL A 29 13.95 -6.84 -7.24
N PRO A 30 12.85 -6.19 -6.80
CA PRO A 30 12.85 -5.44 -5.54
C PRO A 30 13.32 -6.25 -4.34
N ARG A 31 12.98 -7.55 -4.26
CA ARG A 31 13.45 -8.44 -3.20
C ARG A 31 14.97 -8.54 -3.21
N LEU A 32 15.59 -8.78 -4.37
CA LEU A 32 17.05 -8.85 -4.50
C LEU A 32 17.71 -7.52 -4.07
N MET A 33 17.09 -6.39 -4.41
CA MET A 33 17.57 -5.07 -3.98
C MET A 33 17.50 -4.89 -2.46
N VAL A 34 16.40 -5.31 -1.81
CA VAL A 34 16.29 -5.29 -0.35
C VAL A 34 17.36 -6.17 0.29
N GLU A 35 17.51 -7.42 -0.17
CA GLU A 35 18.52 -8.32 0.37
C GLU A 35 19.93 -7.72 0.25
N GLU A 36 20.26 -7.10 -0.89
CA GLU A 36 21.57 -6.47 -1.07
C GLU A 36 21.75 -5.22 -0.19
N ALA A 37 20.72 -4.38 -0.08
CA ALA A 37 20.76 -3.20 0.77
C ALA A 37 20.95 -3.59 2.25
N LEU A 38 20.24 -4.61 2.73
CA LEU A 38 20.39 -5.14 4.10
C LEU A 38 21.77 -5.76 4.34
N ARG A 39 22.36 -6.46 3.34
CA ARG A 39 23.73 -6.99 3.46
C ARG A 39 24.77 -5.87 3.58
N ARG A 40 24.58 -4.75 2.87
CA ARG A 40 25.52 -3.63 2.85
C ARG A 40 25.38 -2.69 4.04
N HIS A 41 24.14 -2.43 4.46
CA HIS A 41 23.82 -1.35 5.40
C HIS A 41 23.29 -1.86 6.75
N GLY A 42 22.97 -3.15 6.84
CA GLY A 42 22.40 -3.78 8.04
C GLY A 42 20.88 -3.73 8.09
N PRO A 43 20.28 -4.23 9.18
CA PRO A 43 18.83 -4.21 9.42
C PRO A 43 18.24 -2.80 9.38
N VAL A 44 16.99 -2.68 8.96
CA VAL A 44 16.25 -1.41 8.95
C VAL A 44 15.35 -1.31 10.18
N PRO A 45 15.52 -0.30 11.05
CA PRO A 45 14.61 -0.09 12.17
C PRO A 45 13.18 0.19 11.68
N VAL A 46 12.21 -0.45 12.34
CA VAL A 46 10.78 -0.28 12.08
C VAL A 46 10.18 0.56 13.19
N VAL A 47 9.57 1.68 12.85
CA VAL A 47 9.01 2.63 13.82
C VAL A 47 7.55 2.91 13.53
N ARG A 48 6.78 3.27 14.56
CA ARG A 48 5.44 3.83 14.37
C ARG A 48 5.53 5.33 14.09
N PRO A 49 4.57 5.93 13.36
CA PRO A 49 4.55 7.38 13.16
C PRO A 49 4.67 8.18 14.47
N GLY A 50 3.89 7.82 15.50
CA GLY A 50 3.93 8.47 16.82
C GLY A 50 5.21 8.27 17.66
N GLU A 51 6.18 7.48 17.20
CA GLU A 51 7.49 7.32 17.86
C GLU A 51 8.54 8.33 17.36
N LEU A 52 8.25 9.01 16.25
CA LEU A 52 9.11 10.03 15.66
C LEU A 52 8.78 11.42 16.20
N ASP A 53 9.68 12.40 15.96
CA ASP A 53 9.35 13.81 16.17
C ASP A 53 8.08 14.15 15.39
N PRO A 54 7.02 14.68 16.04
CA PRO A 54 5.76 15.04 15.38
C PRO A 54 5.92 15.97 14.16
N GLU A 55 6.96 16.80 14.15
CA GLU A 55 7.31 17.70 13.03
C GLU A 55 8.41 17.13 12.13
N GLY A 56 8.79 15.87 12.28
CA GLY A 56 9.69 15.16 11.38
C GLY A 56 9.05 14.96 10.01
N LEU A 57 9.77 15.30 8.94
CA LEU A 57 9.30 15.07 7.56
C LEU A 57 9.48 13.60 7.19
N LEU A 58 8.39 12.93 6.82
CA LEU A 58 8.44 11.59 6.25
C LEU A 58 8.58 11.67 4.74
N LEU A 59 9.17 10.61 4.18
CA LEU A 59 9.32 10.40 2.75
C LEU A 59 8.44 9.22 2.31
N PRO A 60 7.15 9.45 1.99
CA PRO A 60 6.36 8.39 1.37
C PRO A 60 6.85 8.10 -0.04
N LEU A 61 7.17 6.84 -0.30
CA LEU A 61 7.68 6.36 -1.57
C LEU A 61 6.67 5.43 -2.24
N ALA A 62 6.53 5.61 -3.56
CA ALA A 62 5.77 4.73 -4.43
C ALA A 62 6.53 4.47 -5.73
N VAL A 63 6.06 3.51 -6.48
CA VAL A 63 6.60 3.15 -7.79
C VAL A 63 5.61 3.58 -8.87
N PHE A 64 6.10 4.34 -9.84
CA PHE A 64 5.34 4.75 -11.01
C PHE A 64 5.81 3.96 -12.23
N GLY A 65 4.86 3.47 -13.03
CA GLY A 65 5.20 2.83 -14.28
C GLY A 65 4.22 1.77 -14.75
N ALA A 66 4.60 1.09 -15.82
CA ALA A 66 3.86 -0.05 -16.36
C ALA A 66 4.44 -1.38 -15.85
N PRO A 67 3.61 -2.35 -15.43
CA PRO A 67 4.07 -3.68 -15.05
C PRO A 67 4.99 -4.36 -16.08
N THR A 68 4.72 -4.15 -17.37
CA THR A 68 5.55 -4.69 -18.46
C THR A 68 6.95 -4.07 -18.49
N ALA A 69 7.08 -2.80 -18.15
CA ALA A 69 8.38 -2.13 -18.12
C ALA A 69 9.24 -2.59 -16.92
N PHE A 70 8.63 -2.91 -15.77
CA PHE A 70 9.34 -3.47 -14.62
C PHE A 70 9.97 -4.84 -14.89
N ALA A 71 9.51 -5.57 -15.91
CA ALA A 71 10.10 -6.86 -16.28
C ALA A 71 11.42 -6.72 -17.03
N GLU A 72 11.64 -5.59 -17.71
CA GLU A 72 12.80 -5.38 -18.61
C GLU A 72 13.76 -4.29 -18.13
N LYS A 73 13.28 -3.35 -17.30
CA LYS A 73 14.03 -2.20 -16.82
C LYS A 73 14.06 -2.21 -15.29
N PHE A 74 15.27 -2.10 -14.73
CA PHE A 74 15.51 -2.20 -13.30
C PHE A 74 15.83 -0.84 -12.69
N PHE A 75 15.52 -0.71 -11.40
CA PHE A 75 15.96 0.43 -10.60
C PHE A 75 17.45 0.31 -10.28
N ASN A 76 18.11 1.45 -10.09
CA ASN A 76 19.52 1.54 -9.78
C ASN A 76 19.81 1.42 -8.26
N GLY A 77 18.86 1.87 -7.42
CA GLY A 77 18.95 2.00 -5.97
C GLY A 77 19.03 3.48 -5.56
N SER A 78 19.81 4.27 -6.30
CA SER A 78 20.04 5.70 -5.99
C SER A 78 18.80 6.61 -6.11
N GLU A 79 17.70 6.16 -6.71
CA GLU A 79 16.52 6.98 -6.99
C GLU A 79 15.89 7.56 -5.73
N ALA A 80 15.81 6.76 -4.65
CA ALA A 80 15.24 7.22 -3.39
C ALA A 80 16.10 8.32 -2.73
N LEU A 81 17.42 8.22 -2.83
CA LEU A 81 18.35 9.26 -2.37
C LEU A 81 18.20 10.54 -3.18
N ILE A 82 18.12 10.43 -4.50
CA ILE A 82 17.91 11.59 -5.38
C ILE A 82 16.55 12.25 -5.06
N ALA A 83 15.51 11.44 -4.88
CA ALA A 83 14.16 11.91 -4.57
C ALA A 83 14.11 12.63 -3.21
N LEU A 84 14.70 12.02 -2.17
CA LEU A 84 14.83 12.65 -0.85
C LEU A 84 15.56 13.99 -0.97
N ARG A 85 16.73 14.04 -1.60
CA ARG A 85 17.51 15.29 -1.70
C ARG A 85 16.78 16.36 -2.49
N ALA A 86 16.04 16.01 -3.53
CA ALA A 86 15.20 16.95 -4.26
C ALA A 86 14.06 17.49 -3.39
N LEU A 87 13.39 16.62 -2.64
CA LEU A 87 12.32 17.02 -1.72
C LEU A 87 12.84 17.91 -0.57
N GLU A 88 13.98 17.56 0.03
CA GLU A 88 14.63 18.37 1.07
C GLU A 88 14.97 19.78 0.55
N ARG A 89 15.44 19.89 -0.70
CA ARG A 89 15.71 21.19 -1.34
C ARG A 89 14.44 22.01 -1.56
N GLN A 90 13.34 21.37 -1.93
CA GLN A 90 12.06 22.05 -2.17
C GLN A 90 11.41 22.52 -0.87
N LEU A 91 11.49 21.72 0.19
CA LEU A 91 10.79 21.98 1.45
C LEU A 91 11.64 22.64 2.53
N GLY A 92 12.98 22.68 2.37
CA GLY A 92 13.89 23.22 3.38
C GLY A 92 13.93 22.40 4.67
N ARG A 93 13.51 21.13 4.63
CA ARG A 93 13.40 20.22 5.78
C ARG A 93 14.14 18.92 5.51
N LYS A 94 14.66 18.28 6.55
CA LYS A 94 15.33 16.98 6.46
C LYS A 94 14.33 15.84 6.66
N GLY A 95 14.45 14.80 5.84
CA GLY A 95 13.66 13.57 6.01
C GLY A 95 14.14 12.80 7.24
N VAL A 96 13.20 12.26 8.02
CA VAL A 96 13.49 11.50 9.25
C VAL A 96 13.08 10.03 9.17
N GLY A 97 12.35 9.64 8.13
CA GLY A 97 11.88 8.27 7.95
C GLY A 97 11.29 8.05 6.56
N VAL A 98 11.37 6.81 6.09
CA VAL A 98 10.76 6.36 4.83
C VAL A 98 9.43 5.69 5.14
N MET A 99 8.42 5.88 4.29
CA MET A 99 7.13 5.21 4.44
C MET A 99 6.70 4.65 3.07
N PRO A 100 6.18 3.43 2.97
CA PRO A 100 5.51 3.00 1.75
C PRO A 100 4.20 3.77 1.58
N VAL A 101 3.86 4.18 0.35
CA VAL A 101 2.52 4.74 0.08
C VAL A 101 1.46 3.63 0.10
N GLU A 102 1.80 2.44 -0.36
CA GLU A 102 0.90 1.29 -0.42
C GLU A 102 1.66 -0.01 -0.15
N VAL A 103 0.94 -1.05 0.29
CA VAL A 103 1.51 -2.40 0.38
C VAL A 103 1.19 -3.20 -0.90
N GLY A 104 2.23 -3.41 -1.71
CA GLY A 104 2.26 -4.29 -2.88
C GLY A 104 3.70 -4.65 -3.24
N GLY A 105 3.94 -5.55 -4.19
CA GLY A 105 5.28 -6.14 -4.44
C GLY A 105 6.45 -5.15 -4.41
N GLY A 106 6.69 -4.41 -5.49
CA GLY A 106 7.73 -3.39 -5.55
C GLY A 106 7.45 -2.18 -4.66
N SER A 107 6.20 -1.75 -4.53
CA SER A 107 5.79 -0.59 -3.72
C SER A 107 6.04 -0.76 -2.22
N THR A 108 6.22 -1.99 -1.72
CA THR A 108 6.62 -2.29 -0.33
C THR A 108 8.12 -2.50 -0.21
N LEU A 109 8.71 -3.28 -1.13
CA LEU A 109 10.10 -3.70 -1.04
C LEU A 109 11.07 -2.55 -1.34
N LEU A 110 10.80 -1.71 -2.34
CA LEU A 110 11.69 -0.59 -2.67
C LEU A 110 11.81 0.45 -1.55
N PRO A 111 10.73 0.82 -0.83
CA PRO A 111 10.87 1.65 0.37
C PRO A 111 11.75 1.03 1.47
N VAL A 112 11.77 -0.30 1.63
CA VAL A 112 12.68 -0.97 2.58
C VAL A 112 14.13 -0.86 2.12
N ALA A 113 14.40 -1.13 0.85
CA ALA A 113 15.75 -0.96 0.28
C ALA A 113 16.21 0.51 0.43
N ALA A 114 15.33 1.46 0.12
CA ALA A 114 15.59 2.88 0.29
C ALA A 114 15.89 3.25 1.75
N ALA A 115 15.14 2.74 2.72
CA ALA A 115 15.39 3.00 4.13
C ALA A 115 16.78 2.52 4.56
N ALA A 116 17.18 1.32 4.13
CA ALA A 116 18.53 0.77 4.38
C ALA A 116 19.62 1.64 3.74
N GLU A 117 19.50 2.00 2.46
CA GLU A 117 20.48 2.81 1.75
C GLU A 117 20.61 4.23 2.32
N LEU A 118 19.51 4.80 2.80
CA LEU A 118 19.47 6.14 3.39
C LEU A 118 19.93 6.18 4.85
N GLY A 119 19.99 5.03 5.52
CA GLY A 119 20.20 4.96 6.97
C GLY A 119 19.06 5.61 7.77
N LEU A 120 17.82 5.50 7.27
CA LEU A 120 16.62 6.03 7.91
C LEU A 120 15.73 4.87 8.39
N PRO A 121 14.95 5.05 9.47
CA PRO A 121 13.94 4.07 9.84
C PRO A 121 12.84 4.00 8.78
N ILE A 122 12.20 2.83 8.69
CA ILE A 122 10.96 2.67 7.93
C ILE A 122 9.76 2.76 8.87
N VAL A 123 8.76 3.52 8.45
CA VAL A 123 7.51 3.69 9.20
C VAL A 123 6.58 2.53 8.90
N ASP A 124 6.11 1.83 9.94
CA ASP A 124 5.11 0.76 9.86
C ASP A 124 3.69 1.33 9.67
N ALA A 125 3.52 2.03 8.56
CA ALA A 125 2.25 2.55 8.10
C ALA A 125 2.26 2.69 6.57
N ASP A 126 1.08 2.66 5.97
CA ASP A 126 0.88 3.02 4.57
C ASP A 126 -0.46 3.73 4.40
N THR A 127 -0.86 4.04 3.16
CA THR A 127 -2.09 4.80 2.92
C THR A 127 -3.26 3.95 2.39
N MET A 128 -3.07 2.63 2.21
CA MET A 128 -4.07 1.78 1.54
C MET A 128 -4.20 0.35 2.10
N ARG A 129 -3.17 -0.16 2.80
CA ARG A 129 -2.96 -1.53 3.29
C ARG A 129 -2.93 -2.62 2.21
N ARG A 130 -3.03 -2.23 0.94
CA ARG A 130 -3.01 -3.05 -0.28
C ARG A 130 -2.72 -2.13 -1.47
N ALA A 131 -2.46 -2.69 -2.64
CA ALA A 131 -2.26 -1.88 -3.84
C ALA A 131 -3.59 -1.52 -4.54
N PHE A 132 -3.69 -0.28 -5.01
CA PHE A 132 -4.80 0.22 -5.82
C PHE A 132 -4.29 1.03 -7.03
N PRO A 133 -5.04 1.10 -8.14
CA PRO A 133 -4.51 1.65 -9.38
C PRO A 133 -4.33 3.17 -9.40
N ARG A 134 -4.94 3.92 -8.46
CA ARG A 134 -4.94 5.40 -8.48
C ARG A 134 -4.70 6.00 -7.10
N GLY A 135 -3.96 7.10 -7.08
CA GLY A 135 -3.57 7.82 -5.85
C GLY A 135 -4.75 8.46 -5.11
N GLU A 136 -5.87 8.68 -5.80
CA GLU A 136 -7.11 9.18 -5.18
C GLU A 136 -7.72 8.24 -4.14
N LEU A 137 -7.33 6.96 -4.16
CA LEU A 137 -7.82 5.93 -3.24
C LEU A 137 -7.00 5.86 -1.94
N THR A 138 -6.01 6.74 -1.76
CA THR A 138 -5.17 6.81 -0.56
C THR A 138 -5.91 7.48 0.61
N GLN A 139 -5.62 7.06 1.85
CA GLN A 139 -6.11 7.77 3.04
C GLN A 139 -5.69 9.24 3.07
N PHE A 140 -4.48 9.55 2.59
CA PHE A 140 -3.99 10.94 2.52
C PHE A 140 -4.81 11.80 1.57
N ASN A 141 -5.22 11.27 0.42
CA ASN A 141 -6.15 11.98 -0.45
C ASN A 141 -7.51 12.20 0.22
N LEU A 142 -8.04 11.18 0.93
CA LEU A 142 -9.30 11.30 1.68
C LEU A 142 -9.22 12.36 2.79
N ALA A 143 -8.05 12.51 3.43
CA ALA A 143 -7.75 13.54 4.42
C ALA A 143 -7.49 14.94 3.82
N GLY A 144 -7.52 15.08 2.48
CA GLY A 144 -7.24 16.35 1.81
C GLY A 144 -5.76 16.76 1.82
N ILE A 145 -4.85 15.84 2.11
CA ILE A 145 -3.40 16.10 2.06
C ILE A 145 -2.97 16.21 0.59
N PRO A 146 -2.24 17.26 0.19
CA PRO A 146 -1.74 17.38 -1.16
C PRO A 146 -0.63 16.36 -1.43
N ALA A 147 -0.71 15.67 -2.57
CA ALA A 147 0.34 14.80 -3.08
C ALA A 147 1.58 15.60 -3.52
N SER A 148 1.37 16.85 -3.94
CA SER A 148 2.43 17.75 -4.39
C SER A 148 3.23 18.37 -3.22
N PRO A 149 4.53 18.64 -3.42
CA PRO A 149 5.32 18.30 -4.60
C PRO A 149 5.52 16.79 -4.74
N ILE A 150 5.36 16.27 -5.96
CA ILE A 150 5.76 14.89 -6.30
C ILE A 150 7.14 14.98 -6.94
N VAL A 151 8.11 14.25 -6.41
CA VAL A 151 9.42 14.09 -7.05
C VAL A 151 9.46 12.72 -7.72
N LEU A 152 9.64 12.70 -9.04
CA LEU A 152 9.89 11.49 -9.81
C LEU A 152 11.36 11.40 -10.18
N VAL A 153 11.93 10.21 -10.03
CA VAL A 153 13.30 9.89 -10.42
C VAL A 153 13.31 8.61 -11.23
N ASP A 154 13.87 8.64 -12.42
CA ASP A 154 14.06 7.44 -13.25
C ASP A 154 15.39 6.73 -12.95
N PRO A 155 15.62 5.52 -13.46
CA PRO A 155 16.87 4.80 -13.21
C PRO A 155 18.14 5.43 -13.78
N ALA A 156 18.00 6.41 -14.70
CA ALA A 156 19.12 7.19 -15.20
C ALA A 156 19.43 8.40 -14.30
N GLY A 157 18.61 8.65 -13.28
CA GLY A 157 18.74 9.77 -12.34
C GLY A 157 18.07 11.05 -12.83
N ASN A 158 17.33 11.03 -13.95
CA ASN A 158 16.56 12.20 -14.37
C ASN A 158 15.50 12.49 -13.31
N THR A 159 15.38 13.75 -12.92
CA THR A 159 14.49 14.17 -11.83
C THR A 159 13.45 15.17 -12.35
N VAL A 160 12.18 14.91 -12.06
CA VAL A 160 11.07 15.82 -12.35
C VAL A 160 10.33 16.14 -11.04
N VAL A 161 10.08 17.42 -10.78
CA VAL A 161 9.25 17.86 -9.66
C VAL A 161 7.91 18.33 -10.21
N VAL A 162 6.82 17.71 -9.76
CA VAL A 162 5.46 18.02 -10.18
C VAL A 162 4.75 18.79 -9.07
N GLN A 163 4.42 20.04 -9.38
CA GLN A 163 3.51 20.86 -8.61
C GLN A 163 2.18 20.95 -9.37
N ALA A 164 1.08 20.58 -8.71
CA ALA A 164 -0.24 20.58 -9.33
C ALA A 164 -1.28 21.28 -8.46
N THR A 165 -2.43 21.57 -9.06
CA THR A 165 -3.56 22.25 -8.41
C THR A 165 -4.33 21.34 -7.46
N ASP A 166 -4.35 20.04 -7.73
CA ASP A 166 -5.02 19.00 -6.96
C ASP A 166 -4.36 17.64 -7.20
N ASN A 167 -4.74 16.63 -6.41
CA ASN A 167 -4.14 15.30 -6.45
C ASN A 167 -4.46 14.54 -7.74
N VAL A 168 -5.61 14.81 -8.38
CA VAL A 168 -6.00 14.20 -9.66
C VAL A 168 -5.05 14.65 -10.76
N MET A 169 -4.79 15.95 -10.81
CA MET A 169 -3.88 16.57 -11.76
C MET A 169 -2.42 16.19 -11.45
N ALA A 170 -2.05 16.12 -10.16
CA ALA A 170 -0.73 15.67 -9.74
C ALA A 170 -0.42 14.27 -10.29
N GLU A 171 -1.35 13.32 -10.13
CA GLU A 171 -1.20 11.96 -10.64
C GLU A 171 -1.13 11.93 -12.18
N ARG A 172 -1.98 12.72 -12.87
CA ARG A 172 -1.96 12.81 -14.34
C ARG A 172 -0.62 13.32 -14.88
N LEU A 173 -0.10 14.41 -14.29
CA LEU A 173 1.18 14.98 -14.67
C LEU A 173 2.35 14.03 -14.34
N ALA A 174 2.31 13.39 -13.17
CA ALA A 174 3.32 12.40 -12.78
C ALA A 174 3.37 11.20 -13.75
N ARG A 175 2.20 10.68 -14.16
CA ARG A 175 2.13 9.59 -15.15
C ARG A 175 2.63 10.02 -16.53
N ALA A 176 2.28 11.24 -16.97
CA ALA A 176 2.78 11.77 -18.24
C ALA A 176 4.32 11.90 -18.24
N ALA A 177 4.90 12.41 -17.16
CA ALA A 177 6.36 12.47 -17.00
C ALA A 177 6.99 11.07 -16.97
N THR A 178 6.37 10.11 -16.28
CA THR A 178 6.87 8.72 -16.22
C THR A 178 6.94 8.07 -17.60
N THR A 179 6.05 8.41 -18.52
CA THR A 179 6.12 7.92 -19.91
C THR A 179 7.42 8.32 -20.59
N GLU A 180 7.80 9.60 -20.49
CA GLU A 180 9.05 10.13 -21.07
C GLU A 180 10.30 9.60 -20.36
N MET A 181 10.17 9.24 -19.08
CA MET A 181 11.21 8.58 -18.28
C MET A 181 11.45 7.10 -18.66
N GLY A 182 10.81 6.63 -19.73
CA GLY A 182 10.89 5.24 -20.16
C GLY A 182 10.11 4.30 -19.24
N MET A 183 8.89 4.73 -18.88
CA MET A 183 7.83 3.93 -18.26
C MET A 183 8.08 3.41 -16.84
N ILE A 184 9.18 3.80 -16.18
CA ILE A 184 9.41 3.50 -14.75
C ILE A 184 10.08 4.68 -14.04
N ALA A 185 9.64 4.95 -12.80
CA ALA A 185 10.24 5.93 -11.90
C ALA A 185 9.92 5.58 -10.43
N VAL A 186 10.81 5.96 -9.52
CA VAL A 186 10.50 6.06 -8.09
C VAL A 186 9.90 7.44 -7.84
N GLY A 187 8.77 7.47 -7.12
CA GLY A 187 8.09 8.70 -6.74
C GLY A 187 8.14 8.93 -5.24
N ALA A 188 8.60 10.11 -4.82
CA ALA A 188 8.31 10.65 -3.49
C ALA A 188 7.12 11.60 -3.60
N LEU A 189 6.06 11.33 -2.84
CA LEU A 189 4.80 12.07 -2.88
C LEU A 189 4.17 12.13 -1.50
N TYR A 190 3.20 13.03 -1.32
CA TYR A 190 2.61 13.30 -0.01
C TYR A 190 3.68 13.58 1.06
N PRO A 191 4.50 14.64 0.92
CA PRO A 191 5.39 15.02 2.01
C PRO A 191 4.56 15.39 3.24
N VAL A 192 4.59 14.52 4.25
CA VAL A 192 3.80 14.63 5.48
C VAL A 192 4.70 14.68 6.69
N THR A 193 4.20 15.27 7.77
CA THR A 193 4.86 15.15 9.07
C THR A 193 4.55 13.81 9.73
N ALA A 194 5.36 13.37 10.68
CA ALA A 194 5.08 12.18 11.46
C ALA A 194 3.71 12.25 12.16
N ARG A 195 3.31 13.44 12.64
CA ARG A 195 1.96 13.67 13.21
C ARG A 195 0.85 13.42 12.19
N GLN A 196 0.99 13.94 10.98
CA GLN A 196 0.00 13.72 9.92
C GLN A 196 -0.09 12.25 9.53
N ALA A 197 1.04 11.55 9.48
CA ALA A 197 1.03 10.11 9.26
C ALA A 197 0.38 9.35 10.42
N ASP A 198 0.63 9.74 11.67
CA ASP A 198 0.00 9.12 12.86
C ASP A 198 -1.52 9.31 12.88
N GLU A 199 -2.01 10.43 12.36
CA GLU A 199 -3.43 10.75 12.32
C GLU A 199 -4.16 10.09 11.14
N PHE A 200 -3.53 10.04 9.96
CA PHE A 200 -4.21 9.70 8.71
C PHE A 200 -3.73 8.41 8.03
N ALA A 201 -2.58 7.85 8.40
CA ALA A 201 -2.09 6.60 7.79
C ALA A 201 -2.72 5.36 8.42
N ILE A 202 -2.60 4.23 7.74
CA ILE A 202 -3.02 2.92 8.24
C ILE A 202 -1.81 2.27 8.92
N HIS A 203 -1.85 2.15 10.24
CA HIS A 203 -0.74 1.59 11.02
C HIS A 203 -0.64 0.06 10.91
N GLY A 204 0.58 -0.44 11.09
CA GLY A 204 0.85 -1.88 11.17
C GLY A 204 0.82 -2.59 9.81
N SER A 205 0.94 -1.86 8.70
CA SER A 205 0.78 -2.39 7.35
C SER A 205 1.95 -3.30 6.94
N LEU A 206 3.19 -2.96 7.34
CA LEU A 206 4.37 -3.79 7.11
C LEU A 206 4.38 -5.00 8.04
N THR A 207 4.07 -4.81 9.32
CA THR A 207 3.94 -5.93 10.27
C THR A 207 2.89 -6.94 9.80
N TYR A 208 1.74 -6.45 9.33
CA TYR A 208 0.68 -7.29 8.76
C TYR A 208 1.13 -8.02 7.48
N CYS A 209 1.92 -7.34 6.64
CA CYS A 209 2.49 -7.92 5.42
C CYS A 209 3.41 -9.10 5.74
N VAL A 210 4.39 -8.91 6.63
CA VAL A 210 5.31 -9.97 7.09
C VAL A 210 4.56 -11.12 7.72
N GLU A 211 3.53 -10.83 8.51
CA GLU A 211 2.71 -11.86 9.15
C GLU A 211 1.96 -12.75 8.15
N ILE A 212 1.44 -12.19 7.07
CA ILE A 212 0.85 -12.98 5.97
C ILE A 212 1.92 -13.87 5.35
N GLY A 213 3.07 -13.32 5.01
CA GLY A 213 4.15 -14.09 4.38
C GLY A 213 4.65 -15.24 5.23
N ARG A 214 4.89 -14.98 6.52
CA ARG A 214 5.31 -15.98 7.50
C ARG A 214 4.33 -17.15 7.58
N ARG A 215 3.02 -16.85 7.54
CA ARG A 215 1.97 -17.88 7.52
C ARG A 215 2.00 -18.69 6.23
N ILE A 216 2.17 -18.04 5.09
CA ILE A 216 2.26 -18.73 3.80
C ILE A 216 3.47 -19.68 3.79
N ARG A 217 4.62 -19.21 4.28
CA ARG A 217 5.83 -20.02 4.40
C ARG A 217 5.62 -21.21 5.33
N ALA A 218 5.07 -21.00 6.52
CA ALA A 218 4.74 -22.08 7.46
C ALA A 218 3.80 -23.13 6.85
N ILE A 219 2.80 -22.72 6.05
CA ILE A 219 1.92 -23.64 5.32
C ILE A 219 2.70 -24.44 4.26
N GLN A 220 3.61 -23.80 3.52
CA GLN A 220 4.44 -24.46 2.51
C GLN A 220 5.41 -25.46 3.13
N ASP A 221 5.93 -25.15 4.32
CA ASP A 221 6.83 -26.02 5.10
C ASP A 221 6.09 -27.16 5.83
N GLY A 222 4.76 -27.19 5.75
CA GLY A 222 3.93 -28.25 6.34
C GLY A 222 3.78 -28.15 7.86
N GLU A 223 3.95 -26.96 8.45
CA GLU A 223 3.77 -26.76 9.87
C GLU A 223 2.31 -27.04 10.30
N PRO A 224 2.08 -27.86 11.33
CA PRO A 224 0.73 -28.11 11.85
C PRO A 224 0.04 -26.81 12.28
N ASP A 225 -1.25 -26.69 11.98
CA ASP A 225 -2.08 -25.54 12.38
C ASP A 225 -1.67 -24.18 11.82
N ALA A 226 -0.78 -24.09 10.82
CA ALA A 226 -0.36 -22.84 10.18
C ALA A 226 -1.52 -22.02 9.57
N TYR A 227 -2.66 -22.67 9.28
CA TYR A 227 -3.90 -22.04 8.81
C TYR A 227 -4.73 -21.37 9.94
N ARG A 228 -4.41 -21.58 11.23
CA ARG A 228 -5.18 -21.03 12.35
C ARG A 228 -4.85 -19.55 12.54
N ILE A 229 -5.85 -18.70 12.37
CA ILE A 229 -5.73 -17.25 12.53
C ILE A 229 -6.19 -16.86 13.93
N SER A 230 -5.28 -16.47 14.81
CA SER A 230 -5.57 -16.21 16.23
C SER A 230 -6.34 -14.91 16.48
N TRP A 231 -6.33 -13.95 15.56
CA TRP A 231 -7.10 -12.69 15.64
C TRP A 231 -8.46 -12.71 14.95
N ILE A 232 -8.76 -13.74 14.15
CA ILE A 232 -10.15 -14.03 13.77
C ILE A 232 -10.75 -14.76 14.97
N SER A 233 -11.16 -13.97 15.97
CA SER A 233 -11.96 -14.49 17.06
C SER A 233 -13.24 -15.10 16.45
N PRO A 234 -13.62 -16.35 16.76
CA PRO A 234 -14.83 -16.99 16.23
C PRO A 234 -16.12 -16.19 16.55
N THR A 235 -16.04 -15.25 17.49
CA THR A 235 -17.13 -14.39 17.93
C THR A 235 -17.56 -13.34 16.90
N ALA A 236 -16.75 -13.03 15.88
CA ALA A 236 -17.18 -12.14 14.79
C ALA A 236 -17.96 -12.87 13.67
N ALA A 237 -18.00 -14.20 13.69
CA ALA A 237 -18.65 -15.03 12.67
C ALA A 237 -20.02 -15.60 13.11
N SER A 238 -20.68 -15.04 14.12
CA SER A 238 -22.10 -15.31 14.35
C SER A 238 -22.98 -14.46 13.42
N CYS A 239 -22.72 -14.53 12.12
CA CYS A 239 -23.75 -14.19 11.16
C CYS A 239 -24.68 -15.41 11.11
N SER A 240 -25.83 -15.34 11.79
CA SER A 240 -26.89 -16.34 11.66
C SER A 240 -27.08 -16.64 10.17
N PRO A 241 -27.23 -17.91 9.76
CA PRO A 241 -27.42 -18.24 8.36
C PRO A 241 -28.67 -17.50 7.89
N ALA A 242 -28.46 -16.51 7.02
CA ALA A 242 -29.54 -15.84 6.33
C ALA A 242 -30.35 -16.92 5.62
N ARG A 243 -31.66 -16.91 5.89
CA ARG A 243 -32.64 -17.87 5.39
C ARG A 243 -32.37 -18.21 3.93
N SER A 244 -32.31 -19.49 3.63
CA SER A 244 -32.18 -20.07 2.29
C SER A 244 -33.07 -19.33 1.29
N TRP A 245 -32.45 -18.72 0.27
CA TRP A 245 -33.17 -18.25 -0.91
C TRP A 245 -33.45 -19.45 -1.81
N THR A 246 -34.62 -20.04 -1.67
CA THR A 246 -35.13 -21.01 -2.65
C THR A 246 -35.66 -20.25 -3.85
N SER A 247 -34.97 -20.33 -4.99
CA SER A 247 -35.53 -19.89 -6.27
C SER A 247 -36.64 -20.86 -6.70
N THR A 248 -37.90 -20.47 -6.56
CA THR A 248 -39.00 -21.15 -7.24
C THR A 248 -38.93 -20.85 -8.74
N ALA A 249 -38.22 -21.69 -9.48
CA ALA A 249 -38.38 -21.78 -10.94
C ALA A 249 -39.75 -22.40 -11.24
N GLY A 250 -40.79 -21.57 -11.26
CA GLY A 250 -42.11 -21.97 -11.74
C GLY A 250 -42.05 -22.20 -13.24
N ARG A 251 -42.16 -23.47 -13.67
CA ARG A 251 -42.44 -23.83 -15.06
C ARG A 251 -43.76 -23.16 -15.47
N ARG A 252 -43.73 -22.29 -16.47
CA ARG A 252 -44.91 -21.97 -17.29
C ARG A 252 -44.59 -22.27 -18.74
N ALA A 253 -45.54 -23.00 -19.34
CA ALA A 253 -45.52 -23.48 -20.70
C ALA A 253 -45.60 -22.33 -21.73
N ALA A 254 -45.28 -22.70 -22.96
CA ALA A 254 -45.15 -21.87 -24.15
C ALA A 254 -46.32 -20.89 -24.40
N GLY A 255 -45.98 -19.69 -24.88
CA GLY A 255 -46.89 -18.71 -25.46
C GLY A 255 -46.14 -17.43 -25.84
N HIS A 256 -46.16 -17.06 -27.12
CA HIS A 256 -45.49 -15.90 -27.70
C HIS A 256 -45.82 -14.56 -27.01
N ALA A 257 -44.81 -13.74 -26.74
CA ALA A 257 -44.71 -12.31 -27.12
C ALA A 257 -43.61 -11.61 -26.30
N ALA A 258 -42.75 -10.87 -27.01
CA ALA A 258 -41.65 -10.09 -26.45
C ALA A 258 -42.12 -8.93 -25.54
N ARG A 259 -41.46 -8.75 -24.39
CA ARG A 259 -41.32 -7.48 -23.66
C ARG A 259 -40.19 -7.61 -22.63
N SER A 260 -39.26 -6.65 -22.64
CA SER A 260 -38.18 -6.52 -21.66
C SER A 260 -38.74 -6.10 -20.29
N PRO A 261 -38.27 -6.66 -19.16
CA PRO A 261 -38.65 -6.15 -17.85
C PRO A 261 -37.71 -5.01 -17.44
N SER A 262 -38.29 -3.82 -17.26
CA SER A 262 -37.68 -2.70 -16.55
C SER A 262 -37.42 -3.08 -15.09
N ARG A 263 -36.20 -2.83 -14.60
CA ARG A 263 -35.85 -2.96 -13.17
C ARG A 263 -36.00 -1.61 -12.50
N THR A 264 -37.03 -1.45 -11.68
CA THR A 264 -37.16 -0.34 -10.72
C THR A 264 -36.43 -0.71 -9.43
N TRP A 265 -35.55 0.18 -8.97
CA TRP A 265 -34.86 0.08 -7.69
C TRP A 265 -35.62 0.91 -6.65
N THR A 266 -36.06 0.29 -5.57
CA THR A 266 -36.57 0.99 -4.38
C THR A 266 -35.55 0.84 -3.26
N THR A 267 -34.92 1.95 -2.87
CA THR A 267 -34.10 2.04 -1.66
C THR A 267 -35.02 2.15 -0.45
N ARG A 268 -34.86 1.25 0.53
CA ARG A 268 -35.46 1.39 1.87
C ARG A 268 -34.33 1.61 2.86
N THR A 269 -34.28 2.81 3.42
CA THR A 269 -33.43 3.18 4.55
C THR A 269 -34.10 2.68 5.84
N GLU A 270 -33.41 1.87 6.64
CA GLU A 270 -33.82 1.54 8.00
C GLU A 270 -32.70 1.90 8.99
N HIS A 271 -33.08 2.61 10.05
CA HIS A 271 -32.24 3.15 11.11
C HIS A 271 -31.61 2.06 11.98
N CYS A 272 -30.33 2.25 12.34
CA CYS A 272 -29.64 1.44 13.34
C CYS A 272 -29.94 2.02 14.74
N GLY A 273 -30.77 1.33 15.52
CA GLY A 273 -31.05 1.68 16.92
C GLY A 273 -30.01 1.10 17.87
N SER A 274 -29.40 1.97 18.69
CA SER A 274 -28.55 1.59 19.81
C SER A 274 -29.39 0.96 20.94
N THR A 275 -29.00 -0.22 21.42
CA THR A 275 -29.56 -0.81 22.64
C THR A 275 -28.55 -0.70 23.77
N SER A 276 -28.85 0.20 24.71
CA SER A 276 -28.23 0.28 26.02
C SER A 276 -28.62 -0.94 26.86
N ARG A 277 -27.63 -1.62 27.45
CA ARG A 277 -27.86 -2.60 28.52
C ARG A 277 -27.70 -1.90 29.86
N THR A 278 -28.81 -1.70 30.55
CA THR A 278 -28.86 -1.44 32.00
C THR A 278 -28.50 -2.71 32.76
N ARG A 279 -27.61 -2.56 33.75
CA ARG A 279 -27.33 -3.56 34.79
C ARG A 279 -28.43 -3.49 35.86
N THR A 280 -28.96 -4.65 36.23
CA THR A 280 -29.47 -4.95 37.58
C THR A 280 -28.98 -6.34 37.95
#